data_AF-A0A069QER7-F1
#
_entry.id   AF-A0A069QER7-F1
#
_cell.length_a   1.000
_cell.length_b   1.000
_cell.length_c   1.000
_cell.angle_alpha   90.00
_cell.angle_beta   90.00
_cell.angle_gamma   90.00
#
_symmetry.space_group_name_H-M   'P 1'
#
loop_
_entity.id
_entity.type
_entity.pdbx_description
1 polymer ?
#
loop_
_entity_poly.entity_id
_entity_poly.type
_entity_poly.pdbx_seq_one_letter_code
_entity_poly.pdbx_strand_id
1 'polypeptide(L)'
;MITCIIAEKPSVARDIARIVGANSKQEGYLEGCGYVVTWAMGHLIALVMPEAYGFSAYKAEDLPIRPNPFQLVVRQVRKDKEYISDPAALKQLKVIRSCFDKADRIIVATDAGREGELIFRYIYQYLGCRKPFDRLWISSLTDKAIREGLSNLKPSSSYDNLYHSAKARSEADWLVGINASRALSIARKGGYSLGRVQTPTLAMVCRRYIANRDFSSVLYWKLSILTEKEGMSLKAIGCKDYESEAAAQTVLTALRSQSRLMVESVTRKVGSTPPPLLYDLTALQKEANRRHGFSADKTLSIAQSLYEKKITTYPRTGSRYISEDVFEEVPVLLRKTGAAIKSPLNRHSVDNTKVTDHHAIIPTGETPSGLSADEATVYQMVSNRFVEAFSPDSEEERMQVRFTDGTNIFTWKACRQISL
;
A
#
# COMPACT_ATOMS: atom_id res chain seq x y z
N MET A 1 -2.21 -39.82 -9.17
CA MET A 1 -3.06 -38.71 -8.68
C MET A 1 -2.50 -37.43 -9.26
N ILE A 2 -3.30 -36.67 -10.01
CA ILE A 2 -2.92 -35.39 -10.61
C ILE A 2 -3.38 -34.25 -9.70
N THR A 3 -2.51 -33.31 -9.39
CA THR A 3 -2.87 -32.12 -8.58
C THR A 3 -2.81 -30.87 -9.44
N CYS A 4 -3.89 -30.10 -9.49
CA CYS A 4 -3.90 -28.79 -10.13
C CYS A 4 -3.47 -27.72 -9.13
N ILE A 5 -2.46 -26.91 -9.43
CA ILE A 5 -2.13 -25.71 -8.67
C ILE A 5 -2.60 -24.49 -9.46
N ILE A 6 -3.39 -23.60 -8.84
CA ILE A 6 -3.82 -22.35 -9.47
C ILE A 6 -3.25 -21.14 -8.72
N ALA A 7 -2.39 -20.38 -9.39
CA ALA A 7 -1.85 -19.13 -8.87
C ALA A 7 -2.66 -17.91 -9.33
N GLU A 8 -2.41 -16.72 -8.79
CA GLU A 8 -3.05 -15.49 -9.29
C GLU A 8 -2.41 -14.97 -10.58
N LYS A 9 -1.10 -15.20 -10.75
CA LYS A 9 -0.27 -14.60 -11.80
C LYS A 9 0.66 -15.63 -12.46
N PRO A 10 1.04 -15.43 -13.74
CA PRO A 10 1.96 -16.34 -14.43
C PRO A 10 3.36 -16.42 -13.81
N SER A 11 3.84 -15.35 -13.16
CA SER A 11 5.15 -15.36 -12.47
C SER A 11 5.16 -16.34 -11.30
N VAL A 12 4.18 -16.19 -10.40
CA VAL A 12 3.99 -17.06 -9.22
C VAL A 12 3.82 -18.52 -9.63
N ALA A 13 3.01 -18.78 -10.67
CA ALA A 13 2.84 -20.13 -11.20
C ALA A 13 4.16 -20.75 -11.68
N ARG A 14 5.03 -19.99 -12.33
CA ARG A 14 6.34 -20.49 -12.78
C ARG A 14 7.27 -20.82 -11.62
N ASP A 15 7.28 -20.00 -10.57
CA ASP A 15 8.11 -20.24 -9.40
C ASP A 15 7.66 -21.50 -8.66
N ILE A 16 6.35 -21.68 -8.49
CA ILE A 16 5.79 -22.91 -7.89
C ILE A 16 6.05 -24.13 -8.80
N ALA A 17 5.82 -24.01 -10.12
CA ALA A 17 6.02 -25.08 -11.08
C ALA A 17 7.45 -25.63 -11.05
N ARG A 18 8.45 -24.75 -10.95
CA ARG A 18 9.86 -25.12 -10.79
C ARG A 18 10.09 -25.97 -9.54
N ILE A 19 9.47 -25.61 -8.41
CA ILE A 19 9.63 -26.33 -7.14
C ILE A 19 8.97 -27.71 -7.17
N VAL A 20 7.80 -27.84 -7.81
CA VAL A 20 7.07 -29.12 -7.89
C VAL A 20 7.48 -29.99 -9.08
N GLY A 21 8.39 -29.52 -9.95
CA GLY A 21 8.87 -30.26 -11.12
C GLY A 21 7.93 -30.23 -12.34
N ALA A 22 6.97 -29.30 -12.38
CA ALA A 22 6.07 -29.12 -13.53
C ALA A 22 6.74 -28.27 -14.63
N ASN A 23 7.71 -28.87 -15.32
CA ASN A 23 8.59 -28.14 -16.25
C ASN A 23 8.10 -28.10 -17.71
N SER A 24 7.09 -28.90 -18.08
CA SER A 24 6.55 -28.93 -19.45
C SER A 24 5.62 -27.74 -19.65
N LYS A 25 6.04 -26.77 -20.48
CA LYS A 25 5.26 -25.56 -20.75
C LYS A 25 4.17 -25.84 -21.78
N GLN A 26 2.94 -25.46 -21.43
CA GLN A 26 1.78 -25.50 -22.30
C GLN A 26 1.20 -24.09 -22.46
N GLU A 27 0.18 -23.96 -23.30
CA GLU A 27 -0.53 -22.69 -23.46
C GLU A 27 -1.42 -22.41 -22.24
N GLY A 28 -0.96 -21.52 -21.34
CA GLY A 28 -1.70 -21.08 -20.16
C GLY A 28 -1.54 -21.93 -18.90
N TYR A 29 -0.66 -22.93 -18.92
CA TYR A 29 -0.30 -23.77 -17.77
C TYR A 29 1.07 -24.46 -17.97
N LEU A 30 1.59 -25.08 -16.93
CA LEU A 30 2.72 -26.02 -16.99
C LEU A 30 2.31 -27.38 -16.42
N GLU A 31 2.96 -28.46 -16.83
CA GLU A 31 2.68 -29.80 -16.31
C GLU A 31 3.97 -30.62 -16.10
N GLY A 32 3.89 -31.64 -15.25
CA GLY A 32 5.00 -32.54 -14.95
C GLY A 32 4.96 -33.03 -13.51
N CYS A 33 5.61 -34.16 -13.24
CA CYS A 33 5.72 -34.74 -11.88
C CYS A 33 4.38 -34.92 -11.14
N GLY A 34 3.29 -35.17 -11.88
CA GLY A 34 1.94 -35.32 -11.29
C GLY A 34 1.22 -34.00 -10.99
N TYR A 35 1.77 -32.86 -11.41
CA TYR A 35 1.18 -31.54 -11.25
C TYR A 35 0.76 -30.91 -12.58
N VAL A 36 -0.29 -30.11 -12.51
CA VAL A 36 -0.71 -29.16 -13.55
C VAL A 36 -0.77 -27.78 -12.89
N VAL A 37 0.09 -26.85 -13.26
CA VAL A 37 0.21 -25.53 -12.64
C VAL A 37 -0.31 -24.48 -13.61
N THR A 38 -1.45 -23.88 -13.28
CA THR A 38 -2.09 -22.80 -14.06
C THR A 38 -2.16 -21.52 -13.22
N TRP A 39 -2.70 -20.46 -13.81
CA TRP A 39 -2.84 -19.15 -13.18
C TRP A 39 -4.12 -18.46 -13.62
N ALA A 40 -4.61 -17.59 -12.74
CA ALA A 40 -5.50 -16.51 -13.12
C ALA A 40 -4.71 -15.36 -13.77
N MET A 41 -5.39 -14.27 -14.11
CA MET A 41 -4.76 -13.02 -14.55
C MET A 41 -5.49 -11.86 -13.86
N GLY A 42 -5.43 -11.88 -12.53
CA GLY A 42 -6.37 -11.15 -11.68
C GLY A 42 -7.79 -11.69 -11.84
N HIS A 43 -8.78 -10.81 -11.68
CA HIS A 43 -10.21 -11.16 -11.86
C HIS A 43 -10.51 -11.55 -13.31
N LEU A 44 -10.87 -12.82 -13.54
CA LEU A 44 -11.41 -13.34 -14.81
C LEU A 44 -12.94 -13.32 -14.85
N ILE A 45 -13.56 -13.22 -13.68
CA ILE A 45 -14.99 -13.25 -13.44
C ILE A 45 -15.39 -11.95 -12.73
N ALA A 46 -16.56 -11.42 -13.05
CA ALA A 46 -17.14 -10.22 -12.46
C ALA A 46 -18.61 -10.46 -12.09
N LEU A 47 -19.17 -9.54 -11.30
CA LEU A 47 -20.61 -9.49 -11.07
C LEU A 47 -21.34 -9.04 -12.34
N VAL A 48 -22.48 -9.65 -12.62
CA VAL A 48 -23.37 -9.26 -13.72
C VAL A 48 -23.86 -7.82 -13.55
N MET A 49 -23.93 -7.07 -14.66
CA MET A 49 -24.43 -5.69 -14.68
C MET A 49 -25.97 -5.64 -14.79
N PRO A 50 -26.63 -4.55 -14.38
CA PRO A 50 -28.10 -4.51 -14.28
C PRO A 50 -28.85 -4.81 -15.57
N GLU A 51 -28.26 -4.53 -16.73
CA GLU A 51 -28.82 -4.76 -18.06
C GLU A 51 -29.22 -6.23 -18.24
N ALA A 52 -28.39 -7.16 -17.77
CA ALA A 52 -28.65 -8.60 -17.85
C ALA A 52 -29.72 -9.09 -16.85
N TYR A 53 -30.07 -8.26 -15.86
CA TYR A 53 -31.24 -8.48 -14.99
C TYR A 53 -32.50 -7.77 -15.52
N GLY A 54 -32.45 -7.16 -16.71
CA GLY A 54 -33.58 -6.44 -17.32
C GLY A 54 -33.62 -4.93 -17.04
N PHE A 55 -32.63 -4.38 -16.33
CA PHE A 55 -32.58 -2.96 -15.96
C PHE A 55 -31.67 -2.16 -16.89
N SER A 56 -31.95 -2.15 -18.19
CA SER A 56 -31.12 -1.44 -19.17
C SER A 56 -31.35 0.07 -19.21
N ALA A 57 -32.57 0.51 -18.90
CA ALA A 57 -32.92 1.93 -18.82
C ALA A 57 -32.68 2.49 -17.41
N TYR A 58 -32.42 3.79 -17.32
CA TYR A 58 -32.27 4.48 -16.05
C TYR A 58 -33.63 5.01 -15.62
N LYS A 59 -34.33 4.21 -14.81
CA LYS A 59 -35.67 4.48 -14.30
C LYS A 59 -35.64 4.64 -12.78
N ALA A 60 -36.39 5.59 -12.25
CA ALA A 60 -36.39 5.86 -10.81
C ALA A 60 -37.12 4.74 -10.05
N GLU A 61 -38.17 4.20 -10.65
CA GLU A 61 -39.00 3.10 -10.15
C GLU A 61 -38.24 1.77 -10.00
N ASP A 62 -37.13 1.60 -10.73
CA ASP A 62 -36.29 0.40 -10.65
C ASP A 62 -35.29 0.45 -9.46
N LEU A 63 -35.13 1.61 -8.82
CA LEU A 63 -34.15 1.80 -7.75
C LEU A 63 -34.75 1.54 -6.36
N PRO A 64 -34.03 0.83 -5.46
CA PRO A 64 -32.71 0.23 -5.67
C PRO A 64 -32.80 -1.15 -6.34
N ILE A 65 -31.96 -1.36 -7.35
CA ILE A 65 -31.70 -2.64 -7.98
C ILE A 65 -30.93 -3.52 -6.99
N ARG A 66 -31.54 -4.65 -6.62
CA ARG A 66 -31.02 -5.61 -5.63
C ARG A 66 -31.10 -7.04 -6.20
N PRO A 67 -30.08 -7.48 -6.95
CA PRO A 67 -30.03 -8.84 -7.47
C PRO A 67 -30.05 -9.86 -6.32
N ASN A 68 -30.87 -10.89 -6.46
CA ASN A 68 -30.83 -12.05 -5.58
C ASN A 68 -31.18 -13.32 -6.37
N PRO A 69 -30.22 -14.23 -6.62
CA PRO A 69 -28.80 -14.14 -6.26
C PRO A 69 -28.02 -13.16 -7.14
N PHE A 70 -26.85 -12.72 -6.66
CA PHE A 70 -25.83 -12.12 -7.53
C PHE A 70 -25.29 -13.19 -8.49
N GLN A 71 -25.38 -12.91 -9.79
CA GLN A 71 -24.86 -13.75 -10.86
C GLN A 71 -23.44 -13.34 -11.24
N LEU A 72 -22.67 -14.33 -11.68
CA LEU A 72 -21.29 -14.18 -12.14
C LEU A 72 -21.22 -14.26 -13.67
N VAL A 73 -20.39 -13.41 -14.26
CA VAL A 73 -20.11 -13.40 -15.70
C VAL A 73 -18.61 -13.29 -15.92
N VAL A 74 -18.14 -13.71 -17.09
CA VAL A 74 -16.76 -13.42 -17.50
C VAL A 74 -16.53 -11.91 -17.45
N ARG A 75 -15.33 -11.49 -17.04
CA ARG A 75 -14.93 -10.07 -17.05
C ARG A 75 -15.31 -9.46 -18.40
N GLN A 76 -16.02 -8.34 -18.36
CA GLN A 76 -16.44 -7.61 -19.55
C GLN A 76 -15.43 -6.51 -19.88
N VAL A 77 -15.18 -6.29 -21.16
CA VAL A 77 -14.39 -5.18 -21.68
C VAL A 77 -15.24 -4.38 -22.67
N ARG A 78 -15.01 -3.08 -22.70
CA ARG A 78 -15.69 -2.20 -23.66
C ARG A 78 -15.02 -2.34 -25.02
N LYS A 79 -15.79 -2.75 -26.02
CA LYS A 79 -15.41 -2.71 -27.42
C LYS A 79 -16.42 -1.83 -28.14
N ASP A 80 -15.97 -0.71 -28.68
CA ASP A 80 -16.82 0.33 -29.27
C ASP A 80 -17.87 0.86 -28.26
N LYS A 81 -19.16 0.64 -28.56
CA LYS A 81 -20.29 1.05 -27.71
C LYS A 81 -20.87 -0.08 -26.86
N GLU A 82 -20.32 -1.30 -26.96
CA GLU A 82 -20.86 -2.48 -26.28
C GLU A 82 -19.85 -3.09 -25.30
N TYR A 83 -20.38 -3.79 -24.31
CA TYR A 83 -19.60 -4.61 -23.40
C TYR A 83 -19.65 -6.06 -23.87
N ILE A 84 -18.48 -6.63 -24.09
CA ILE A 84 -18.33 -8.04 -24.47
C ILE A 84 -17.45 -8.76 -23.47
N SER A 85 -17.59 -10.09 -23.42
CA SER A 85 -16.71 -10.93 -22.61
C SER A 85 -15.26 -10.78 -23.09
N ASP A 86 -14.35 -10.56 -22.15
CA ASP A 86 -12.92 -10.39 -22.42
C ASP A 86 -12.34 -11.65 -23.08
N PRO A 87 -11.85 -11.57 -24.33
CA PRO A 87 -11.30 -12.72 -25.04
C PRO A 87 -10.12 -13.37 -24.31
N ALA A 88 -9.28 -12.58 -23.64
CA ALA A 88 -8.14 -13.10 -22.88
C ALA A 88 -8.64 -13.87 -21.63
N ALA A 89 -9.65 -13.33 -20.94
CA ALA A 89 -10.25 -14.02 -19.80
C ALA A 89 -10.96 -15.31 -20.22
N LEU A 90 -11.71 -15.29 -21.33
CA LEU A 90 -12.35 -16.48 -21.90
C LEU A 90 -11.34 -17.57 -22.22
N LYS A 91 -10.24 -17.21 -22.88
CA LYS A 91 -9.18 -18.16 -23.23
C LYS A 91 -8.57 -18.80 -21.98
N GLN A 92 -8.21 -18.00 -20.98
CA GLN A 92 -7.62 -18.51 -19.76
C GLN A 92 -8.61 -19.35 -18.92
N LEU A 93 -9.89 -18.97 -18.87
CA LEU A 93 -10.93 -19.77 -18.19
C LEU A 93 -11.11 -21.15 -18.83
N LYS A 94 -11.01 -21.26 -20.16
CA LYS A 94 -11.03 -22.56 -20.86
C LYS A 94 -9.83 -23.43 -20.45
N VAL A 95 -8.64 -22.83 -20.36
CA VAL A 95 -7.43 -23.52 -19.89
C VAL A 95 -7.60 -23.99 -18.44
N ILE A 96 -8.06 -23.12 -17.54
CA ILE A 96 -8.31 -23.46 -16.13
C ILE A 96 -9.31 -24.59 -16.02
N ARG A 97 -10.41 -24.56 -16.79
CA ARG A 97 -11.39 -25.64 -16.84
C ARG A 97 -10.74 -26.97 -17.23
N SER A 98 -9.95 -26.99 -18.30
CA SER A 98 -9.22 -28.18 -18.72
C SER A 98 -8.27 -28.71 -17.64
N CYS A 99 -7.55 -27.82 -16.95
CA CYS A 99 -6.66 -28.19 -15.85
C CYS A 99 -7.43 -28.78 -14.67
N PHE A 100 -8.56 -28.16 -14.31
CA PHE A 100 -9.44 -28.67 -13.26
C PHE A 100 -9.98 -30.03 -13.65
N ASP A 101 -10.48 -30.23 -14.87
CA ASP A 101 -11.04 -31.50 -15.34
C ASP A 101 -10.02 -32.65 -15.28
N LYS A 102 -8.73 -32.38 -15.55
CA LYS A 102 -7.63 -33.36 -15.46
C LYS A 102 -7.22 -33.74 -14.03
N ALA A 103 -7.43 -32.88 -13.04
CA ALA A 103 -6.87 -33.07 -11.69
C ALA A 103 -7.79 -33.84 -10.74
N ASP A 104 -7.26 -34.53 -9.75
CA ASP A 104 -8.05 -35.17 -8.68
C ASP A 104 -8.39 -34.17 -7.56
N ARG A 105 -7.50 -33.20 -7.32
CA ARG A 105 -7.62 -32.14 -6.31
C ARG A 105 -6.96 -30.84 -6.76
N ILE A 106 -7.26 -29.75 -6.07
CA ILE A 106 -6.72 -28.42 -6.38
C ILE A 106 -5.92 -27.87 -5.18
N ILE A 107 -4.78 -27.23 -5.46
CA ILE A 107 -4.07 -26.38 -4.51
C ILE A 107 -4.23 -24.94 -4.99
N VAL A 108 -4.77 -24.09 -4.12
CA VAL A 108 -5.04 -22.69 -4.42
C VAL A 108 -3.89 -21.84 -3.90
N ALA A 109 -3.12 -21.30 -4.83
CA ALA A 109 -1.94 -20.49 -4.61
C ALA A 109 -2.13 -19.05 -5.12
N THR A 110 -3.38 -18.55 -5.10
CA THR A 110 -3.65 -17.11 -5.23
C THR A 110 -3.11 -16.38 -4.00
N ASP A 111 -2.92 -15.06 -4.12
CA ASP A 111 -2.32 -14.23 -3.08
C ASP A 111 -2.98 -14.49 -1.70
N ALA A 112 -2.17 -14.47 -0.64
CA ALA A 112 -2.56 -14.81 0.74
C ALA A 112 -3.39 -13.70 1.40
N GLY A 113 -4.53 -13.38 0.79
CA GLY A 113 -5.39 -12.28 1.17
C GLY A 113 -6.82 -12.40 0.68
N ARG A 114 -7.61 -11.38 1.03
CA ARG A 114 -9.06 -11.34 0.77
C ARG A 114 -9.38 -11.38 -0.72
N GLU A 115 -8.64 -10.62 -1.53
CA GLU A 115 -8.87 -10.58 -2.98
C GLU A 115 -8.45 -11.89 -3.65
N GLY A 116 -7.35 -12.50 -3.20
CA GLY A 116 -6.91 -13.80 -3.70
C GLY A 116 -7.93 -14.92 -3.48
N GLU A 117 -8.63 -14.93 -2.34
CA GLU A 117 -9.79 -15.81 -2.10
C GLU A 117 -10.92 -15.59 -3.10
N LEU A 118 -11.28 -14.31 -3.32
CA LEU A 118 -12.39 -13.94 -4.20
C LEU A 118 -12.13 -14.37 -5.64
N ILE A 119 -10.92 -14.09 -6.15
CA ILE A 119 -10.50 -14.45 -7.51
C ILE A 119 -10.68 -15.95 -7.75
N PHE A 120 -10.12 -16.78 -6.88
CA PHE A 120 -10.24 -18.23 -7.03
C PHE A 120 -11.69 -18.69 -6.91
N ARG A 121 -12.41 -18.26 -5.87
CA ARG A 121 -13.76 -18.77 -5.59
C ARG A 121 -14.80 -18.32 -6.62
N TYR A 122 -14.65 -17.15 -7.23
CA TYR A 122 -15.48 -16.76 -8.37
C TYR A 122 -15.22 -17.64 -9.60
N ILE A 123 -13.95 -17.96 -9.91
CA ILE A 123 -13.62 -18.90 -10.99
C ILE A 123 -14.21 -20.28 -10.68
N TYR A 124 -13.99 -20.79 -9.46
CA TYR A 124 -14.47 -22.09 -9.02
C TYR A 124 -16.00 -22.22 -9.10
N GLN A 125 -16.73 -21.19 -8.64
CA GLN A 125 -18.19 -21.13 -8.69
C GLN A 125 -18.69 -20.99 -10.14
N TYR A 126 -18.12 -20.09 -10.93
CA TYR A 126 -18.52 -19.86 -12.32
C TYR A 126 -18.33 -21.11 -13.19
N LEU A 127 -17.23 -21.83 -13.01
CA LEU A 127 -16.96 -23.09 -13.73
C LEU A 127 -17.77 -24.28 -13.19
N GLY A 128 -18.51 -24.12 -12.09
CA GLY A 128 -19.26 -25.19 -11.47
C GLY A 128 -18.38 -26.33 -10.92
N CYS A 129 -17.11 -26.05 -10.59
CA CYS A 129 -16.18 -27.06 -10.12
C CYS A 129 -16.61 -27.61 -8.74
N ARG A 130 -16.30 -28.89 -8.49
CA ARG A 130 -16.62 -29.61 -7.24
C ARG A 130 -15.44 -30.36 -6.66
N LYS A 131 -14.24 -30.19 -7.23
CA LYS A 131 -13.04 -30.90 -6.79
C LYS A 131 -12.56 -30.36 -5.44
N PRO A 132 -12.10 -31.24 -4.52
CA PRO A 132 -11.59 -30.79 -3.23
C PRO A 132 -10.38 -29.87 -3.44
N PHE A 133 -10.25 -28.87 -2.58
CA PHE A 133 -9.13 -27.94 -2.66
C PHE A 133 -8.60 -27.51 -1.30
N ASP A 134 -7.29 -27.26 -1.27
CA ASP A 134 -6.56 -26.72 -0.12
C ASP A 134 -5.86 -25.42 -0.51
N ARG A 135 -5.46 -24.64 0.49
CA ARG A 135 -4.80 -23.35 0.33
C ARG A 135 -3.31 -23.45 0.62
N LEU A 136 -2.52 -23.00 -0.36
CA LEU A 136 -1.14 -22.61 -0.16
C LEU A 136 -1.14 -21.14 0.31
N TRP A 137 -0.86 -20.91 1.59
CA TRP A 137 -0.95 -19.59 2.21
C TRP A 137 0.43 -19.00 2.48
N ILE A 138 1.01 -18.37 1.47
CA ILE A 138 2.37 -17.79 1.53
C ILE A 138 2.35 -16.33 1.04
N SER A 139 3.10 -15.47 1.73
CA SER A 139 3.34 -14.06 1.33
C SER A 139 4.75 -13.83 0.79
N SER A 140 5.59 -14.88 0.82
CA SER A 140 6.96 -14.93 0.30
C SER A 140 7.04 -15.99 -0.79
N LEU A 141 7.79 -15.69 -1.85
CA LEU A 141 7.99 -16.59 -2.99
C LEU A 141 9.42 -17.19 -3.00
N THR A 142 10.12 -17.13 -1.87
CA THR A 142 11.41 -17.83 -1.73
C THR A 142 11.22 -19.34 -1.86
N ASP A 143 12.24 -20.04 -2.35
CA ASP A 143 12.21 -21.50 -2.48
C ASP A 143 11.88 -22.18 -1.13
N LYS A 144 12.36 -21.62 -0.02
CA LYS A 144 12.09 -22.07 1.35
C LYS A 144 10.61 -21.92 1.68
N ALA A 145 10.05 -20.71 1.52
CA ALA A 145 8.65 -20.43 1.81
C ALA A 145 7.69 -21.29 0.97
N ILE A 146 7.98 -21.48 -0.32
CA ILE A 146 7.15 -22.33 -1.20
C ILE A 146 7.18 -23.79 -0.74
N ARG A 147 8.36 -24.36 -0.43
CA ARG A 147 8.47 -25.76 0.03
C ARG A 147 7.79 -25.98 1.38
N GLU A 148 8.02 -25.09 2.34
CA GLU A 148 7.38 -25.14 3.66
C GLU A 148 5.86 -24.97 3.56
N GLY A 149 5.40 -24.04 2.72
CA GLY A 149 3.97 -23.81 2.47
C GLY A 149 3.28 -25.01 1.81
N LEU A 150 3.91 -25.64 0.82
CA LEU A 150 3.38 -26.85 0.17
C LEU A 150 3.32 -28.05 1.13
N SER A 151 4.20 -28.10 2.12
CA SER A 151 4.18 -29.12 3.17
C SER A 151 3.11 -28.85 4.23
N ASN A 152 2.64 -27.61 4.36
CA ASN A 152 1.73 -27.14 5.40
C ASN A 152 0.45 -26.51 4.82
N LEU A 153 -0.14 -27.17 3.81
CA LEU A 153 -1.39 -26.73 3.19
C LEU A 153 -2.50 -26.61 4.23
N LYS A 154 -3.36 -25.63 4.03
CA LYS A 154 -4.49 -25.35 4.92
C LYS A 154 -5.81 -25.77 4.25
N PRO A 155 -6.75 -26.35 5.00
CA PRO A 155 -8.05 -26.68 4.44
C PRO A 155 -8.77 -25.40 4.02
N SER A 156 -9.57 -25.48 2.95
CA SER A 156 -10.31 -24.35 2.41
C SER A 156 -11.22 -23.65 3.43
N SER A 157 -11.78 -24.41 4.37
CA SER A 157 -12.65 -23.91 5.43
C SER A 157 -11.98 -22.91 6.37
N SER A 158 -10.64 -22.95 6.48
CA SER A 158 -9.89 -21.97 7.27
C SER A 158 -10.04 -20.53 6.74
N TYR A 159 -10.45 -20.35 5.49
CA TYR A 159 -10.54 -19.04 4.82
C TYR A 159 -11.95 -18.70 4.32
N ASP A 160 -12.98 -19.46 4.69
CA ASP A 160 -14.36 -19.17 4.28
C ASP A 160 -14.82 -17.79 4.73
N ASN A 161 -14.52 -17.41 5.98
CA ASN A 161 -14.85 -16.07 6.50
C ASN A 161 -14.15 -14.95 5.72
N LEU A 162 -12.92 -15.19 5.27
CA LEU A 162 -12.16 -14.23 4.49
C LEU A 162 -12.77 -14.07 3.09
N TYR A 163 -13.16 -15.19 2.45
CA TYR A 163 -13.93 -15.17 1.22
C TYR A 163 -15.27 -14.44 1.38
N HIS A 164 -16.04 -14.75 2.42
CA HIS A 164 -17.33 -14.10 2.67
C HIS A 164 -17.17 -12.58 2.88
N SER A 165 -16.11 -12.14 3.56
CA SER A 165 -15.74 -10.73 3.66
C SER A 165 -15.46 -10.12 2.29
N ALA A 166 -14.73 -10.82 1.41
CA ALA A 166 -14.39 -10.37 0.07
C ALA A 166 -15.63 -10.20 -0.81
N LYS A 167 -16.50 -11.23 -0.80
CA LYS A 167 -17.76 -11.27 -1.54
C LYS A 167 -18.69 -10.17 -1.07
N ALA A 168 -18.89 -10.02 0.24
CA ALA A 168 -19.72 -8.97 0.81
C ALA A 168 -19.24 -7.57 0.40
N ARG A 169 -17.92 -7.33 0.39
CA ARG A 169 -17.35 -6.07 -0.11
C ARG A 169 -17.65 -5.86 -1.59
N SER A 170 -17.42 -6.86 -2.43
CA SER A 170 -17.66 -6.80 -3.88
C SER A 170 -19.12 -6.48 -4.20
N GLU A 171 -20.06 -7.18 -3.54
CA GLU A 171 -21.49 -6.97 -3.69
C GLU A 171 -21.95 -5.61 -3.12
N ALA A 172 -21.41 -5.17 -1.98
CA ALA A 172 -21.73 -3.86 -1.42
C ALA A 172 -21.24 -2.70 -2.30
N ASP A 173 -20.03 -2.81 -2.85
CA ASP A 173 -19.49 -1.82 -3.78
C ASP A 173 -20.33 -1.75 -5.08
N TRP A 174 -20.80 -2.91 -5.57
CA TRP A 174 -21.76 -2.98 -6.68
C TRP A 174 -23.08 -2.30 -6.32
N LEU A 175 -23.71 -2.66 -5.19
CA LEU A 175 -25.01 -2.13 -4.76
C LEU A 175 -24.97 -0.61 -4.61
N VAL A 176 -24.00 -0.09 -3.86
CA VAL A 176 -23.87 1.36 -3.65
C VAL A 176 -23.49 2.06 -4.94
N GLY A 177 -22.50 1.53 -5.67
CA GLY A 177 -21.98 2.15 -6.88
C GLY A 177 -23.03 2.28 -7.98
N ILE A 178 -23.70 1.18 -8.31
CA ILE A 178 -24.71 1.14 -9.37
C ILE A 178 -25.92 2.00 -9.00
N ASN A 179 -26.52 1.76 -7.82
CA ASN A 179 -27.76 2.44 -7.45
C ASN A 179 -27.57 3.94 -7.28
N ALA A 180 -26.51 4.36 -6.58
CA ALA A 180 -26.27 5.77 -6.33
C ALA A 180 -25.84 6.53 -7.60
N SER A 181 -25.04 5.91 -8.47
CA SER A 181 -24.67 6.51 -9.77
C SER A 181 -25.89 6.68 -10.67
N ARG A 182 -26.77 5.66 -10.76
CA ARG A 182 -28.02 5.74 -11.53
C ARG A 182 -28.97 6.80 -10.96
N ALA A 183 -29.18 6.82 -9.64
CA ALA A 183 -30.02 7.82 -8.97
C ALA A 183 -29.55 9.25 -9.26
N LEU A 184 -28.25 9.51 -9.12
CA LEU A 184 -27.67 10.83 -9.38
C LEU A 184 -27.78 11.20 -10.88
N SER A 185 -27.55 10.24 -11.76
CA SER A 185 -27.65 10.44 -13.20
C SER A 185 -29.08 10.79 -13.66
N ILE A 186 -30.10 10.17 -13.06
CA ILE A 186 -31.51 10.51 -13.27
C ILE A 186 -31.80 11.93 -12.76
N ALA A 187 -31.41 12.23 -11.51
CA ALA A 187 -31.71 13.51 -10.87
C ALA A 187 -31.02 14.71 -11.55
N ARG A 188 -29.83 14.52 -12.13
CA ARG A 188 -29.03 15.59 -12.74
C ARG A 188 -28.98 15.53 -14.27
N LYS A 189 -29.66 14.56 -14.89
CA LYS A 189 -29.69 14.35 -16.35
C LYS A 189 -28.28 14.34 -16.96
N GLY A 190 -27.40 13.48 -16.47
CA GLY A 190 -26.01 13.36 -16.94
C GLY A 190 -25.31 12.11 -16.43
N GLY A 191 -24.15 11.77 -16.99
CA GLY A 191 -23.36 10.61 -16.57
C GLY A 191 -22.52 10.89 -15.33
N TYR A 192 -23.07 10.63 -14.15
CA TYR A 192 -22.38 10.83 -12.88
C TYR A 192 -22.04 9.51 -12.21
N SER A 193 -20.88 9.45 -11.55
CA SER A 193 -20.49 8.30 -10.74
C SER A 193 -20.50 8.65 -9.26
N LEU A 194 -20.99 7.71 -8.46
CA LEU A 194 -20.99 7.76 -7.00
C LEU A 194 -20.54 6.41 -6.49
N GLY A 195 -19.72 6.37 -5.45
CA GLY A 195 -19.26 5.12 -4.88
C GLY A 195 -18.74 5.29 -3.46
N ARG A 196 -18.76 4.18 -2.72
CA ARG A 196 -18.43 4.12 -1.30
C ARG A 196 -17.02 4.67 -0.97
N VAL A 197 -16.08 4.64 -1.91
CA VAL A 197 -14.70 5.13 -1.72
C VAL A 197 -14.45 6.46 -2.46
N GLN A 198 -14.82 6.55 -3.74
CA GLN A 198 -14.57 7.75 -4.53
C GLN A 198 -15.28 9.00 -3.98
N THR A 199 -16.53 8.84 -3.50
CA THR A 199 -17.35 9.96 -3.07
C THR A 199 -16.87 10.55 -1.74
N PRO A 200 -16.57 9.77 -0.68
CA PRO A 200 -15.92 10.32 0.51
C PRO A 200 -14.56 10.95 0.23
N THR A 201 -13.77 10.39 -0.69
CA THR A 201 -12.48 10.95 -1.08
C THR A 201 -12.64 12.33 -1.70
N LEU A 202 -13.59 12.50 -2.63
CA LEU A 202 -13.95 13.80 -3.19
C LEU A 202 -14.44 14.76 -2.10
N ALA A 203 -15.30 14.29 -1.18
CA ALA A 203 -15.80 15.09 -0.09
C ALA A 203 -14.68 15.61 0.84
N MET A 204 -13.62 14.82 1.08
CA MET A 204 -12.45 15.27 1.83
C MET A 204 -11.75 16.46 1.15
N VAL A 205 -11.58 16.41 -0.17
CA VAL A 205 -10.99 17.49 -0.96
C VAL A 205 -11.89 18.73 -0.93
N CYS A 206 -13.19 18.58 -1.15
CA CYS A 206 -14.15 19.68 -1.10
C CYS A 206 -14.17 20.37 0.28
N ARG A 207 -14.18 19.59 1.37
CA ARG A 207 -14.13 20.15 2.73
C ARG A 207 -12.85 20.94 2.98
N ARG A 208 -11.69 20.44 2.54
CA ARG A 208 -10.42 21.16 2.67
C ARG A 208 -10.43 22.45 1.85
N TYR A 209 -10.98 22.42 0.64
CA TYR A 209 -11.11 23.60 -0.20
C TYR A 209 -11.99 24.68 0.46
N ILE A 210 -13.18 24.30 0.95
CA ILE A 210 -14.09 25.22 1.65
C ILE A 210 -13.42 25.81 2.89
N ALA A 211 -12.78 24.98 3.72
CA ALA A 211 -12.06 25.44 4.90
C ALA A 211 -10.94 26.42 4.57
N ASN A 212 -10.23 26.24 3.46
CA ASN A 212 -9.19 27.16 3.00
C ASN A 212 -9.77 28.45 2.41
N ARG A 213 -10.87 28.37 1.65
CA ARG A 213 -11.56 29.52 1.07
C ARG A 213 -12.15 30.43 2.15
N ASP A 214 -12.74 29.82 3.18
CA ASP A 214 -13.44 30.52 4.26
C ASP A 214 -12.48 30.92 5.40
N PHE A 215 -11.19 30.59 5.29
CA PHE A 215 -10.18 30.95 6.28
C PHE A 215 -9.90 32.46 6.27
N SER A 216 -10.17 33.10 7.40
CA SER A 216 -9.80 34.50 7.64
C SER A 216 -8.57 34.55 8.55
N SER A 217 -7.50 35.17 8.05
CA SER A 217 -6.28 35.34 8.83
C SER A 217 -6.50 36.35 9.95
N VAL A 218 -6.08 36.00 11.16
CA VAL A 218 -6.11 36.89 12.33
C VAL A 218 -4.69 37.24 12.75
N LEU A 219 -4.46 38.50 13.07
CA LEU A 219 -3.18 38.95 13.60
C LEU A 219 -3.05 38.51 15.06
N TYR A 220 -1.87 38.02 15.41
CA TYR A 220 -1.47 37.77 16.78
C TYR A 220 0.02 38.11 16.93
N TRP A 221 0.43 38.43 18.14
CA TRP A 221 1.78 38.85 18.46
C TRP A 221 2.41 37.86 19.42
N LYS A 222 3.72 37.60 19.21
CA LYS A 222 4.57 36.87 20.16
C LYS A 222 5.74 37.74 20.55
N LEU A 223 6.11 37.68 21.82
CA LEU A 223 7.33 38.32 22.29
C LEU A 223 8.53 37.44 21.95
N SER A 224 9.59 38.04 21.40
CA SER A 224 10.90 37.41 21.27
C SER A 224 11.92 38.24 22.03
N ILE A 225 12.78 37.56 22.77
CA ILE A 225 13.85 38.17 23.54
C ILE A 225 15.19 37.74 22.98
N LEU A 226 16.16 38.64 23.03
CA LEU A 226 17.58 38.34 22.85
C LEU A 226 18.22 38.45 24.23
N THR A 227 18.80 37.35 24.72
CA THR A 227 19.49 37.30 26.00
C THR A 227 20.94 36.91 25.78
N GLU A 228 21.84 37.50 26.55
CA GLU A 228 23.26 37.20 26.53
C GLU A 228 23.71 36.78 27.94
N LYS A 229 24.50 35.71 28.02
CA LYS A 229 25.21 35.32 29.24
C LYS A 229 26.57 34.76 28.86
N GLU A 230 27.63 35.27 29.47
CA GLU A 230 29.02 34.78 29.27
C GLU A 230 29.42 34.73 27.78
N GLY A 231 29.03 35.74 26.99
CA GLY A 231 29.31 35.82 25.56
C GLY A 231 28.44 34.92 24.67
N MET A 232 27.50 34.15 25.24
CA MET A 232 26.51 33.38 24.48
C MET A 232 25.20 34.15 24.33
N SER A 233 24.83 34.46 23.09
CA SER A 233 23.58 35.13 22.74
C SER A 233 22.52 34.13 22.25
N LEU A 234 21.34 34.16 22.90
CA LEU A 234 20.22 33.27 22.59
C LEU A 234 18.96 34.08 22.28
N LYS A 235 18.25 33.70 21.21
CA LYS A 235 16.92 34.24 20.89
C LYS A 235 15.83 33.28 21.40
N ALA A 236 15.11 33.66 22.45
CA ALA A 236 14.01 32.85 22.99
C ALA A 236 12.65 33.46 22.62
N ILE A 237 11.64 32.60 22.44
CA ILE A 237 10.29 32.98 22.04
C ILE A 237 9.33 32.75 23.20
N GLY A 238 8.48 33.74 23.47
CA GLY A 238 7.43 33.68 24.49
C GLY A 238 6.39 32.61 24.18
N CYS A 239 5.89 31.94 25.22
CA CYS A 239 4.90 30.87 25.06
C CYS A 239 3.47 31.40 24.83
N LYS A 240 3.22 32.66 25.17
CA LYS A 240 1.90 33.30 25.10
C LYS A 240 1.70 34.02 23.78
N ASP A 241 0.52 33.82 23.19
CA ASP A 241 0.00 34.62 22.09
C ASP A 241 -0.77 35.82 22.63
N TYR A 242 -0.56 36.99 22.02
CA TYR A 242 -1.28 38.22 22.33
C TYR A 242 -2.19 38.58 21.16
N GLU A 243 -3.44 38.89 21.45
CA GLU A 243 -4.45 39.25 20.44
C GLU A 243 -4.34 40.71 19.98
N SER A 244 -3.51 41.53 20.63
CA SER A 244 -3.24 42.90 20.23
C SER A 244 -1.78 43.29 20.43
N GLU A 245 -1.28 44.14 19.54
CA GLU A 245 0.06 44.72 19.64
C GLU A 245 0.25 45.51 20.95
N ALA A 246 -0.76 46.28 21.36
CA ALA A 246 -0.72 47.07 22.58
C ALA A 246 -0.50 46.18 23.82
N ALA A 247 -1.21 45.06 23.93
CA ALA A 247 -1.04 44.12 25.03
C ALA A 247 0.36 43.50 25.05
N ALA A 248 0.89 43.13 23.88
CA ALA A 248 2.26 42.66 23.75
C ALA A 248 3.27 43.75 24.16
N GLN A 249 3.06 44.99 23.72
CA GLN A 249 3.94 46.12 23.99
C GLN A 249 3.97 46.50 25.48
N THR A 250 2.84 46.44 26.19
CA THR A 250 2.80 46.64 27.65
C THR A 250 3.71 45.64 28.37
N VAL A 251 3.61 44.35 28.02
CA VAL A 251 4.46 43.31 28.61
C VAL A 251 5.92 43.49 28.20
N LEU A 252 6.19 43.84 26.94
CA LEU A 252 7.55 44.12 26.46
C LEU A 252 8.23 45.26 27.23
N THR A 253 7.48 46.33 27.53
CA THR A 253 8.00 47.46 28.31
C THR A 253 8.36 47.04 29.74
N ALA A 254 7.52 46.23 30.39
CA ALA A 254 7.82 45.67 31.72
C ALA A 254 9.05 44.75 31.72
N LEU A 255 9.21 43.93 30.67
CA LEU A 255 10.39 43.07 30.51
C LEU A 255 11.66 43.88 30.32
N ARG A 256 11.61 44.97 29.54
CA ARG A 256 12.74 45.87 29.32
C ARG A 256 13.17 46.59 30.60
N SER A 257 12.23 47.02 31.45
CA SER A 257 12.60 47.65 32.72
C SER A 257 13.27 46.67 33.69
N GLN A 258 12.86 45.40 33.67
CA GLN A 258 13.51 44.35 34.46
C GLN A 258 14.89 43.96 33.92
N SER A 259 15.06 43.93 32.59
CA SER A 259 16.33 43.63 31.88
C SER A 259 17.06 42.35 32.31
N ARG A 260 16.35 41.43 32.98
CA ARG A 260 16.91 40.15 33.45
C ARG A 260 15.85 39.06 33.43
N LEU A 261 16.29 37.86 33.12
CA LEU A 261 15.47 36.65 33.19
C LEU A 261 16.21 35.58 33.99
N MET A 262 15.44 34.79 34.71
CA MET A 262 15.92 33.60 35.40
C MET A 262 15.83 32.41 34.46
N VAL A 263 16.90 31.60 34.43
CA VAL A 263 16.82 30.26 33.83
C VAL A 263 16.02 29.38 34.77
N GLU A 264 14.79 29.04 34.38
CA GLU A 264 13.90 28.17 35.15
C GLU A 264 14.34 26.71 35.03
N SER A 265 14.71 26.28 33.83
CA SER A 265 15.19 24.92 33.61
C SER A 265 16.02 24.78 32.33
N VAL A 266 16.91 23.80 32.36
CA VAL A 266 17.68 23.34 31.20
C VAL A 266 17.45 21.84 31.07
N THR A 267 16.81 21.41 29.99
CA THR A 267 16.57 20.00 29.70
C THR A 267 17.39 19.59 28.49
N ARG A 268 18.17 18.53 28.62
CA ARG A 268 18.85 17.85 27.51
C ARG A 268 18.35 16.43 27.43
N LYS A 269 18.01 15.98 26.22
CA LYS A 269 17.60 14.60 25.96
C LYS A 269 18.30 14.13 24.70
N VAL A 270 19.01 13.01 24.82
CA VAL A 270 19.47 12.24 23.67
C VAL A 270 18.36 11.26 23.31
N GLY A 271 17.92 11.31 22.07
CA GLY A 271 16.91 10.42 21.52
C GLY A 271 17.47 9.64 20.34
N SER A 272 17.05 8.37 20.24
CA SER A 272 17.30 7.52 19.09
C SER A 272 16.06 7.53 18.19
N THR A 273 16.24 7.66 16.88
CA THR A 273 15.16 7.52 15.89
C THR A 273 15.48 6.33 14.99
N PRO A 274 14.62 5.29 14.98
CA PRO A 274 14.85 4.15 14.12
C PRO A 274 14.77 4.56 12.65
N PRO A 275 15.45 3.83 11.75
CA PRO A 275 15.42 4.13 10.34
C PRO A 275 14.00 4.04 9.79
N PRO A 276 13.71 4.75 8.69
CA PRO A 276 12.41 4.68 8.04
C PRO A 276 12.10 3.25 7.60
N LEU A 277 10.84 2.83 7.78
CA LEU A 277 10.40 1.54 7.24
C LEU A 277 10.55 1.51 5.71
N LEU A 278 10.67 0.31 5.15
CA LEU A 278 10.67 0.06 3.70
C LEU A 278 9.41 0.63 3.01
N TYR A 279 9.44 0.72 1.68
CA TYR A 279 8.28 1.24 0.94
C TYR A 279 7.16 0.21 0.84
N ASP A 280 5.95 0.64 1.16
CA ASP A 280 4.73 0.16 0.52
C ASP A 280 4.45 1.04 -0.72
N LEU A 281 3.41 0.69 -1.49
CA LEU A 281 3.03 1.50 -2.66
C LEU A 281 2.71 2.94 -2.28
N THR A 282 1.99 3.14 -1.17
CA THR A 282 1.52 4.46 -0.75
C THR A 282 2.67 5.38 -0.35
N ALA A 283 3.64 4.89 0.42
CA ALA A 283 4.81 5.66 0.81
C ALA A 283 5.67 6.00 -0.41
N LEU A 284 5.86 5.05 -1.34
CA LEU A 284 6.59 5.31 -2.58
C LEU A 284 5.89 6.39 -3.43
N GLN A 285 4.56 6.30 -3.60
CA GLN A 285 3.76 7.29 -4.32
C GLN A 285 3.84 8.69 -3.69
N LYS A 286 3.71 8.79 -2.36
CA LYS A 286 3.82 10.07 -1.64
C LYS A 286 5.19 10.70 -1.84
N GLU A 287 6.24 9.90 -1.77
CA GLU A 287 7.60 10.40 -1.88
C GLU A 287 7.99 10.74 -3.33
N ALA A 288 7.59 9.91 -4.30
CA ALA A 288 7.80 10.19 -5.72
C ALA A 288 7.05 11.45 -6.15
N ASN A 289 5.84 11.67 -5.62
CA ASN A 289 5.10 12.91 -5.85
C ASN A 289 5.83 14.12 -5.26
N ARG A 290 6.25 14.04 -3.99
CA ARG A 290 6.95 15.14 -3.30
C ARG A 290 8.28 15.50 -3.95
N ARG A 291 9.06 14.51 -4.40
CA ARG A 291 10.42 14.73 -4.93
C ARG A 291 10.44 14.97 -6.44
N HIS A 292 9.53 14.36 -7.19
CA HIS A 292 9.58 14.31 -8.67
C HIS A 292 8.26 14.68 -9.36
N GLY A 293 7.20 15.03 -8.61
CA GLY A 293 5.90 15.39 -9.18
C GLY A 293 5.14 14.22 -9.82
N PHE A 294 5.60 12.98 -9.65
CA PHE A 294 4.92 11.82 -10.23
C PHE A 294 3.55 11.62 -9.58
N SER A 295 2.52 11.41 -10.40
CA SER A 295 1.20 11.03 -9.88
C SER A 295 1.26 9.63 -9.26
N ALA A 296 0.24 9.30 -8.45
CA ALA A 296 0.10 7.95 -7.89
C ALA A 296 0.06 6.88 -8.99
N ASP A 297 -0.66 7.15 -10.08
CA ASP A 297 -0.81 6.26 -11.22
C ASP A 297 0.49 6.10 -12.03
N LYS A 298 1.20 7.20 -12.29
CA LYS A 298 2.51 7.16 -12.95
C LYS A 298 3.51 6.34 -12.13
N THR A 299 3.58 6.58 -10.82
CA THR A 299 4.48 5.85 -9.92
C THR A 299 4.16 4.35 -9.90
N LEU A 300 2.87 3.99 -9.84
CA LEU A 300 2.44 2.60 -9.91
C LEU A 300 2.83 1.94 -11.24
N SER A 301 2.63 2.65 -12.36
CA SER A 301 3.01 2.15 -13.68
C SER A 301 4.52 1.89 -13.80
N ILE A 302 5.34 2.79 -13.27
CA ILE A 302 6.81 2.62 -13.24
C ILE A 302 7.20 1.44 -12.34
N ALA A 303 6.66 1.37 -11.12
CA ALA A 303 6.96 0.28 -10.18
C ALA A 303 6.51 -1.09 -10.72
N GLN A 304 5.38 -1.13 -11.44
CA GLN A 304 4.89 -2.31 -12.15
C GLN A 304 5.87 -2.76 -13.24
N SER A 305 6.38 -1.82 -14.05
CA SER A 305 7.40 -2.11 -15.07
C SER A 305 8.69 -2.66 -14.44
N LEU A 306 9.17 -2.07 -13.34
CA LEU A 306 10.35 -2.55 -12.62
C LEU A 306 10.16 -3.98 -12.08
N TYR A 307 8.97 -4.29 -11.56
CA TYR A 307 8.65 -5.64 -11.12
C TYR A 307 8.59 -6.64 -12.28
N GLU A 308 8.00 -6.27 -13.41
CA GLU A 308 7.94 -7.13 -14.61
C GLU A 308 9.33 -7.40 -15.20
N LYS A 309 10.23 -6.41 -15.11
CA LYS A 309 11.68 -6.54 -15.38
C LYS A 309 12.44 -7.32 -14.29
N LYS A 310 11.78 -7.74 -13.22
CA LYS A 310 12.33 -8.45 -12.04
C LYS A 310 13.36 -7.67 -11.25
N ILE A 311 13.34 -6.34 -11.31
CA ILE A 311 14.32 -5.46 -10.65
C ILE A 311 13.91 -5.14 -9.21
N THR A 312 12.60 -5.05 -8.96
CA THR A 312 12.03 -4.87 -7.63
C THR A 312 10.98 -5.94 -7.33
N THR A 313 10.66 -6.11 -6.06
CA THR A 313 9.56 -6.99 -5.63
C THR A 313 8.19 -6.37 -5.94
N TYR A 314 7.13 -7.14 -5.71
CA TYR A 314 5.78 -6.81 -6.15
C TYR A 314 5.30 -5.45 -5.59
N PRO A 315 4.88 -4.50 -6.45
CA PRO A 315 4.71 -3.12 -6.02
C PRO A 315 3.33 -2.82 -5.44
N ARG A 316 2.34 -3.71 -5.59
CA ARG A 316 0.98 -3.51 -5.05
C ARG A 316 0.86 -4.10 -3.65
N THR A 317 1.75 -3.66 -2.78
CA THR A 317 1.80 -4.07 -1.37
C THR A 317 1.38 -2.90 -0.48
N GLY A 318 0.65 -3.21 0.59
CA GLY A 318 0.37 -2.30 1.70
C GLY A 318 1.31 -2.51 2.88
N SER A 319 2.21 -3.50 2.83
CA SER A 319 3.17 -3.76 3.91
C SER A 319 4.44 -2.94 3.71
N ARG A 320 4.98 -2.46 4.82
CA ARG A 320 6.29 -1.82 4.93
C ARG A 320 7.31 -2.72 5.62
N TYR A 321 6.97 -4.00 5.79
CA TYR A 321 7.75 -5.00 6.50
C TYR A 321 8.17 -6.13 5.56
N ILE A 322 9.24 -6.83 5.92
CA ILE A 322 9.66 -8.09 5.32
C ILE A 322 9.65 -9.20 6.38
N SER A 323 9.56 -10.44 5.91
CA SER A 323 9.62 -11.63 6.75
C SER A 323 11.05 -12.03 7.09
N GLU A 324 11.20 -12.92 8.07
CA GLU A 324 12.50 -13.44 8.51
C GLU A 324 13.26 -14.14 7.38
N ASP A 325 12.57 -14.93 6.55
CA ASP A 325 13.18 -15.61 5.40
C ASP A 325 13.71 -14.62 4.35
N VAL A 326 13.01 -13.50 4.14
CA VAL A 326 13.49 -12.43 3.25
C VAL A 326 14.66 -11.67 3.89
N PHE A 327 14.66 -11.51 5.22
CA PHE A 327 15.76 -10.87 5.93
C PHE A 327 17.07 -11.68 5.82
N GLU A 328 17.01 -13.01 5.75
CA GLU A 328 18.18 -13.87 5.50
C GLU A 328 18.91 -13.50 4.19
N GLU A 329 18.20 -12.95 3.20
CA GLU A 329 18.77 -12.52 1.90
C GLU A 329 19.33 -11.09 1.91
N VAL A 330 18.92 -10.24 2.87
CA VAL A 330 19.27 -8.81 2.93
C VAL A 330 20.78 -8.55 2.89
N PRO A 331 21.66 -9.28 3.63
CA PRO A 331 23.10 -9.05 3.55
C PRO A 331 23.68 -9.23 2.14
N VAL A 332 23.14 -10.16 1.35
CA VAL A 332 23.55 -10.38 -0.04
C VAL A 332 23.08 -9.23 -0.93
N LEU A 333 21.82 -8.81 -0.76
CA LEU A 333 21.22 -7.72 -1.52
C LEU A 333 21.94 -6.39 -1.26
N LEU A 334 22.29 -6.09 0.00
CA LEU A 334 23.05 -4.88 0.36
C LEU A 334 24.44 -4.84 -0.29
N ARG A 335 25.15 -5.98 -0.39
CA ARG A 335 26.43 -6.01 -1.10
C ARG A 335 26.30 -5.62 -2.57
N LYS A 336 25.17 -5.97 -3.20
CA LYS A 336 24.89 -5.61 -4.60
C LYS A 336 24.57 -4.13 -4.81
N THR A 337 24.17 -3.40 -3.77
CA THR A 337 23.97 -1.94 -3.87
C THR A 337 25.29 -1.17 -3.76
N GLY A 338 26.37 -1.82 -3.31
CA GLY A 338 27.66 -1.18 -3.02
C GLY A 338 27.69 -0.40 -1.71
N ALA A 339 26.61 -0.41 -0.92
CA ALA A 339 26.56 0.29 0.36
C ALA A 339 27.29 -0.50 1.46
N ALA A 340 28.17 0.18 2.19
CA ALA A 340 28.81 -0.36 3.38
C ALA A 340 27.98 0.03 4.63
N ILE A 341 27.14 -0.89 5.12
CA ILE A 341 26.35 -0.69 6.33
C ILE A 341 27.03 -1.37 7.53
N LYS A 342 27.10 -0.67 8.65
CA LYS A 342 27.65 -1.20 9.91
C LYS A 342 26.75 -2.30 10.47
N SER A 343 27.34 -3.43 10.86
CA SER A 343 26.63 -4.52 11.54
C SER A 343 26.47 -4.25 13.05
N PRO A 344 25.42 -4.78 13.70
CA PRO A 344 24.32 -5.57 13.12
C PRO A 344 23.35 -4.70 12.30
N LEU A 345 22.73 -5.29 11.27
CA LEU A 345 21.71 -4.61 10.46
C LEU A 345 20.46 -4.34 11.30
N ASN A 346 19.84 -3.18 11.08
CA ASN A 346 18.61 -2.81 11.78
C ASN A 346 17.44 -3.70 11.39
N ARG A 347 16.57 -4.03 12.35
CA ARG A 347 15.44 -4.94 12.17
C ARG A 347 14.08 -4.26 12.26
N HIS A 348 14.02 -2.92 12.27
CA HIS A 348 12.79 -2.16 12.40
C HIS A 348 11.74 -2.52 11.32
N SER A 349 12.19 -2.91 10.12
CA SER A 349 11.32 -3.37 9.02
C SER A 349 11.11 -4.89 8.95
N VAL A 350 11.52 -5.67 9.96
CA VAL A 350 11.46 -7.14 9.94
C VAL A 350 10.44 -7.62 10.96
N ASP A 351 9.29 -8.11 10.48
CA ASP A 351 8.19 -8.57 11.34
C ASP A 351 7.19 -9.42 10.53
N ASN A 352 7.26 -10.75 10.70
CA ASN A 352 6.35 -11.69 10.03
C ASN A 352 4.86 -11.37 10.26
N THR A 353 4.51 -10.81 11.42
CA THR A 353 3.11 -10.54 11.79
C THR A 353 2.54 -9.30 11.10
N LYS A 354 3.41 -8.45 10.54
CA LYS A 354 3.04 -7.22 9.82
C LYS A 354 3.20 -7.33 8.31
N VAL A 355 3.63 -8.49 7.82
CA VAL A 355 3.55 -8.84 6.40
C VAL A 355 2.09 -9.19 6.09
N THR A 356 1.55 -8.54 5.06
CA THR A 356 0.19 -8.80 4.57
C THR A 356 0.25 -9.88 3.47
N ASP A 357 -0.59 -9.77 2.45
CA ASP A 357 -0.57 -10.65 1.27
C ASP A 357 0.79 -10.60 0.54
N HIS A 358 1.47 -9.46 0.63
CA HIS A 358 2.82 -9.20 0.10
C HIS A 358 3.67 -8.47 1.14
N HIS A 359 4.99 -8.63 1.06
CA HIS A 359 5.97 -7.86 1.83
C HIS A 359 6.30 -6.51 1.16
N ALA A 360 7.20 -5.71 1.74
CA ALA A 360 7.59 -4.40 1.24
C ALA A 360 8.31 -4.44 -0.13
N ILE A 361 8.31 -3.29 -0.83
CA ILE A 361 9.01 -3.10 -2.11
C ILE A 361 10.52 -2.97 -1.85
N ILE A 362 11.29 -3.94 -2.31
CA ILE A 362 12.75 -4.01 -2.17
C ILE A 362 13.41 -4.34 -3.52
N PRO A 363 14.70 -4.03 -3.72
CA PRO A 363 15.44 -4.53 -4.88
C PRO A 363 15.60 -6.06 -4.80
N THR A 364 15.55 -6.73 -5.95
CA THR A 364 15.78 -8.19 -6.06
C THR A 364 17.26 -8.56 -6.14
N GLY A 365 18.12 -7.57 -6.38
CA GLY A 365 19.54 -7.78 -6.67
C GLY A 365 19.83 -8.19 -8.12
N GLU A 366 18.84 -8.21 -9.00
CA GLU A 366 19.08 -8.27 -10.45
C GLU A 366 19.76 -6.98 -10.93
N THR A 367 20.70 -7.10 -11.87
CA THR A 367 21.41 -5.93 -12.42
C THR A 367 20.45 -5.09 -13.26
N PRO A 368 20.18 -3.82 -12.89
CA PRO A 368 19.31 -2.97 -13.67
C PRO A 368 19.92 -2.68 -15.04
N SER A 369 19.20 -3.04 -16.11
CA SER A 369 19.60 -2.75 -17.48
C SER A 369 18.38 -2.31 -18.29
N GLY A 370 18.59 -1.42 -19.28
CA GLY A 370 17.51 -0.93 -20.15
C GLY A 370 16.39 -0.19 -19.40
N LEU A 371 16.74 0.56 -18.35
CA LEU A 371 15.80 1.41 -17.62
C LEU A 371 15.64 2.77 -18.31
N SER A 372 14.40 3.23 -18.42
CA SER A 372 14.11 4.64 -18.69
C SER A 372 14.56 5.53 -17.53
N ALA A 373 14.66 6.84 -17.76
CA ALA A 373 15.05 7.80 -16.72
C ALA A 373 14.11 7.78 -15.49
N ASP A 374 12.80 7.66 -15.72
CA ASP A 374 11.80 7.58 -14.66
C ASP A 374 11.90 6.26 -13.88
N GLU A 375 12.15 5.13 -14.57
CA GLU A 375 12.40 3.83 -13.93
C GLU A 375 13.67 3.84 -13.09
N ALA A 376 14.76 4.41 -13.63
CA ALA A 376 16.02 4.55 -12.89
C ALA A 376 15.82 5.41 -11.64
N THR A 377 15.03 6.48 -11.73
CA THR A 377 14.69 7.35 -10.59
C THR A 377 13.94 6.56 -9.50
N VAL A 378 12.86 5.87 -9.85
CA VAL A 378 12.06 5.09 -8.88
C VAL A 378 12.87 3.92 -8.30
N TYR A 379 13.68 3.24 -9.12
CA TYR A 379 14.58 2.19 -8.64
C TYR A 379 15.61 2.73 -7.64
N GLN A 380 16.20 3.89 -7.89
CA GLN A 380 17.14 4.52 -6.97
C GLN A 380 16.46 4.89 -5.65
N MET A 381 15.21 5.38 -5.69
CA MET A 381 14.43 5.62 -4.47
C MET A 381 14.26 4.35 -3.65
N VAL A 382 13.84 3.25 -4.29
CA VAL A 382 13.65 1.94 -3.62
C VAL A 382 14.97 1.42 -3.05
N SER A 383 16.06 1.51 -3.82
CA SER A 383 17.38 1.06 -3.39
C SER A 383 17.95 1.90 -2.23
N ASN A 384 17.80 3.22 -2.27
CA ASN A 384 18.21 4.10 -1.17
C ASN A 384 17.40 3.83 0.09
N ARG A 385 16.07 3.68 -0.03
CA ARG A 385 15.21 3.34 1.11
C ARG A 385 15.58 1.98 1.69
N PHE A 386 15.93 1.01 0.86
CA PHE A 386 16.41 -0.29 1.30
C PHE A 386 17.68 -0.15 2.13
N VAL A 387 18.68 0.62 1.68
CA VAL A 387 19.90 0.91 2.45
C VAL A 387 19.56 1.61 3.78
N GLU A 388 18.76 2.68 3.74
CA GLU A 388 18.34 3.42 4.93
C GLU A 388 17.66 2.54 5.97
N ALA A 389 16.74 1.66 5.55
CA ALA A 389 15.94 0.81 6.45
C ALA A 389 16.78 -0.19 7.26
N PHE A 390 18.00 -0.50 6.81
CA PHE A 390 18.93 -1.41 7.48
C PHE A 390 20.11 -0.70 8.14
N SER A 391 20.20 0.63 8.02
CA SER A 391 21.18 1.46 8.73
C SER A 391 20.90 1.54 10.23
N PRO A 392 21.91 1.85 11.07
CA PRO A 392 21.72 2.12 12.48
C PRO A 392 20.67 3.22 12.73
N ASP A 393 20.13 3.26 13.94
CA ASP A 393 19.31 4.39 14.36
C ASP A 393 20.12 5.69 14.32
N SER A 394 19.46 6.80 13.98
CA SER A 394 20.07 8.12 14.12
C SER A 394 19.90 8.63 15.54
N GLU A 395 20.94 9.26 16.07
CA GLU A 395 20.93 9.86 17.40
C GLU A 395 20.94 11.39 17.31
N GLU A 396 20.07 12.04 18.09
CA GLU A 396 20.03 13.49 18.21
C GLU A 396 19.93 13.93 19.68
N GLU A 397 20.63 15.01 20.02
CA GLU A 397 20.48 15.71 21.29
C GLU A 397 19.54 16.90 21.10
N ARG A 398 18.43 16.91 21.83
CA ARG A 398 17.53 18.06 21.93
C ARG A 398 17.76 18.77 23.25
N MET A 399 17.99 20.07 23.16
CA MET A 399 18.13 20.95 24.32
C MET A 399 16.98 21.96 24.34
N GLN A 400 16.38 22.13 25.51
CA GLN A 400 15.40 23.17 25.76
C GLN A 400 15.80 23.96 27.01
N VAL A 401 15.86 25.28 26.87
CA VAL A 401 16.04 26.21 27.99
C VAL A 401 14.75 26.99 28.18
N ARG A 402 14.27 27.03 29.43
CA ARG A 402 13.13 27.85 29.84
C ARG A 402 13.62 29.03 30.64
N PHE A 403 13.21 30.23 30.23
CA PHE A 403 13.50 31.48 30.92
C PHE A 403 12.21 32.08 31.47
N THR A 404 12.28 32.75 32.61
CA THR A 404 11.14 33.40 33.25
C THR A 404 11.53 34.72 33.91
N ASP A 405 10.62 35.69 33.92
CA ASP A 405 10.68 36.88 34.79
C ASP A 405 9.85 36.71 36.08
N GLY A 406 9.22 35.55 36.26
CA GLY A 406 8.23 35.23 37.31
C GLY A 406 6.79 35.17 36.80
N THR A 407 6.48 35.83 35.68
CA THR A 407 5.13 35.93 35.09
C THR A 407 5.09 35.37 33.66
N ASN A 408 6.09 35.67 32.85
CA ASN A 408 6.20 35.36 31.44
C ASN A 408 7.25 34.26 31.22
N ILE A 409 6.95 33.34 30.30
CA ILE A 409 7.81 32.18 30.01
C ILE A 409 8.30 32.24 28.58
N PHE A 410 9.62 32.13 28.41
CA PHE A 410 10.29 32.09 27.13
C PHE A 410 11.02 30.77 26.95
N THR A 411 11.03 30.27 25.71
CA THR A 411 11.72 29.03 25.38
C THR A 411 12.75 29.25 24.29
N TRP A 412 13.93 28.70 24.51
CA TRP A 412 14.92 28.46 23.48
C TRP A 412 15.07 26.96 23.28
N LYS A 413 15.15 26.51 22.03
CA LYS A 413 15.27 25.11 21.66
C LYS A 413 16.38 24.96 20.62
N ALA A 414 17.17 23.91 20.77
CA ALA A 414 18.16 23.51 19.78
C ALA A 414 18.15 21.98 19.61
N CYS A 415 18.53 21.54 18.41
CA CYS A 415 18.78 20.15 18.10
C CYS A 415 20.19 20.02 17.53
N ARG A 416 20.94 19.01 17.99
CA ARG A 416 22.24 18.64 17.46
C ARG A 416 22.21 17.17 17.06
N GLN A 417 22.58 16.90 15.82
CA GLN A 417 22.75 15.53 15.34
C GLN A 417 24.04 14.93 15.90
N ILE A 418 23.95 13.73 16.47
CA ILE A 418 25.08 12.96 17.00
C ILE A 418 25.55 11.94 15.95
N SER A 419 24.61 11.22 15.34
CA SER A 419 24.88 10.22 14.28
C SER A 419 23.75 10.19 13.23
N LEU A 420 24.06 9.62 12.06
CA LEU A 420 23.14 9.38 10.93
C LEU A 420 23.02 7.89 10.63
#